data_AF-A0A3S4J3B7-F1
#
_entry.id   AF-A0A3S4J3B7-F1
#
_cell.length_a   1.000
_cell.length_b   1.000
_cell.length_c   1.000
_cell.angle_alpha   90.00
_cell.angle_beta   90.00
_cell.angle_gamma   90.00
#
_symmetry.space_group_name_H-M   'P 1'
#
loop_
_entity.id
_entity.type
_entity.pdbx_description
1 polymer ?
#
loop_
_entity_poly.entity_id
_entity_poly.type
_entity_poly.pdbx_seq_one_letter_code
_entity_poly.pdbx_strand_id
1 'polypeptide(L)'
;MHPLLRYTFVLLTIVTLNGCTLARVSESGHAKEVNNLHAVGLSLDTARQKALQDGFSCDAPKSNISVQIDGIVRKSTTLECGKKSPEVFCPQYRYVIFNADANSQIIYAVGKRIDPHRCF
;
A
#
# COMPACT_ATOMS: atom_id res chain seq x y z
N MET A 1 18.95 49.83 13.42
CA MET A 1 19.50 48.55 12.95
C MET A 1 18.63 47.41 13.48
N HIS A 2 17.63 46.93 12.72
CA HIS A 2 17.04 45.60 12.99
C HIS A 2 16.83 44.78 11.70
N PRO A 3 17.85 44.66 10.81
CA PRO A 3 17.74 43.79 9.64
C PRO A 3 17.69 42.30 10.03
N LEU A 4 18.14 41.95 11.24
CA LEU A 4 18.17 40.57 11.76
C LEU A 4 16.77 39.99 12.04
N LEU A 5 15.80 40.82 12.47
CA LEU A 5 14.46 40.35 12.84
C LEU A 5 13.62 39.93 11.61
N ARG A 6 13.89 40.55 10.46
CA ARG A 6 13.25 40.23 9.17
C ARG A 6 13.74 38.89 8.61
N TYR A 7 15.02 38.57 8.78
CA TYR A 7 15.59 37.31 8.28
C TYR A 7 15.13 36.09 9.06
N THR A 8 14.92 36.22 10.38
CA THR A 8 14.38 35.13 11.21
C THR A 8 12.95 34.72 10.83
N PHE A 9 12.13 35.65 10.31
CA PHE A 9 10.75 35.36 9.91
C PHE A 9 10.68 34.60 8.57
N VAL A 10 11.62 34.86 7.66
CA VAL A 10 11.70 34.18 6.35
C VAL A 10 12.25 32.76 6.48
N LEU A 11 13.17 32.51 7.42
CA LEU A 11 13.67 31.16 7.67
C LEU A 11 12.60 30.23 8.29
N LEU A 12 11.68 30.78 9.09
CA LEU A 12 10.61 29.98 9.70
C LEU A 12 9.56 29.51 8.67
N THR A 13 9.31 30.29 7.61
CA THR A 13 8.32 29.94 6.57
C THR A 13 8.85 28.89 5.59
N ILE A 14 10.16 28.79 5.37
CA ILE A 14 10.73 27.77 4.47
C ILE A 14 10.65 26.36 5.09
N VAL A 15 10.68 26.26 6.42
CA VAL A 15 10.54 24.97 7.12
C VAL A 15 9.09 24.47 7.10
N THR A 16 8.09 25.36 7.08
CA THR A 16 6.68 24.96 7.00
C THR A 16 6.22 24.59 5.59
N LEU A 17 6.87 25.09 4.53
CA LEU A 17 6.51 24.76 3.14
C LEU A 17 6.98 23.37 2.66
N ASN A 18 7.91 22.72 3.38
CA ASN A 18 8.40 21.37 3.01
C ASN A 18 7.83 20.24 3.89
N GLY A 19 6.88 20.57 4.77
CA GLY A 19 6.38 19.69 5.83
C GLY A 19 5.51 18.49 5.41
N CYS A 20 5.13 18.35 4.14
CA CYS A 20 4.26 17.23 3.70
C CYS A 20 5.03 15.94 3.31
N THR A 21 6.32 15.83 3.63
CA THR A 21 7.14 14.66 3.26
C THR A 21 7.23 13.60 4.36
N LEU A 22 7.12 13.96 5.64
CA LEU A 22 7.33 13.01 6.74
C LEU A 22 6.14 12.10 7.06
N ALA A 23 4.94 12.44 6.61
CA ALA A 23 3.75 11.66 6.94
C ALA A 23 3.45 10.53 5.95
N ARG A 24 3.89 10.61 4.67
CA ARG A 24 3.48 9.61 3.67
C ARG A 24 4.14 8.25 3.90
N VAL A 25 3.35 7.16 3.81
CA VAL A 25 3.88 5.81 3.74
C VAL A 25 4.75 5.70 2.49
N SER A 26 6.01 5.32 2.68
CA SER A 26 6.93 5.09 1.58
C SER A 26 6.60 3.79 0.86
N GLU A 27 6.86 3.76 -0.45
CA GLU A 27 6.74 2.53 -1.27
C GLU A 27 7.55 1.36 -0.68
N SER A 28 8.73 1.66 -0.10
CA SER A 28 9.57 0.66 0.56
C SER A 28 8.97 0.15 1.87
N GLY A 29 8.33 1.02 2.65
CA GLY A 29 7.61 0.65 3.88
C GLY A 29 6.43 -0.27 3.57
N HIS A 30 5.59 0.11 2.61
CA HIS A 30 4.47 -0.73 2.15
C HIS A 30 4.97 -2.05 1.55
N ALA A 31 6.03 -2.03 0.75
CA ALA A 31 6.64 -3.26 0.22
C ALA A 31 7.10 -4.22 1.33
N LYS A 32 7.70 -3.69 2.41
CA LYS A 32 8.12 -4.50 3.55
C LYS A 32 6.92 -5.10 4.28
N GLU A 33 5.87 -4.31 4.53
CA GLU A 33 4.63 -4.80 5.16
C GLU A 33 3.99 -5.92 4.33
N VAL A 34 3.86 -5.73 3.02
CA VAL A 34 3.32 -6.76 2.11
C VAL A 34 4.19 -8.02 2.11
N ASN A 35 5.52 -7.88 2.10
CA ASN A 35 6.43 -9.02 2.15
C ASN A 35 6.33 -9.81 3.47
N ASN A 36 6.10 -9.12 4.59
CA ASN A 36 5.95 -9.74 5.91
C ASN A 36 4.69 -10.59 6.06
N LEU A 37 3.71 -10.44 5.17
CA LEU A 37 2.55 -11.35 5.13
C LEU A 37 2.96 -12.78 4.76
N HIS A 38 4.10 -12.95 4.09
CA HIS A 38 4.63 -14.25 3.64
C HIS A 38 3.54 -15.10 2.96
N ALA A 39 2.83 -14.49 2.01
CA ALA A 39 1.58 -15.04 1.47
C ALA A 39 1.77 -16.01 0.29
N VAL A 40 2.92 -15.97 -0.40
CA VAL A 40 3.20 -16.91 -1.51
C VAL A 40 3.26 -18.34 -0.96
N GLY A 41 2.53 -19.26 -1.61
CA GLY A 41 2.38 -20.64 -1.18
C GLY A 41 1.24 -20.89 -0.17
N LEU A 42 0.60 -19.84 0.36
CA LEU A 42 -0.57 -19.99 1.22
C LEU A 42 -1.85 -20.13 0.39
N SER A 43 -2.89 -20.71 1.00
CA SER A 43 -4.24 -20.62 0.45
C SER A 43 -4.76 -19.18 0.51
N LEU A 44 -5.63 -18.84 -0.44
CA LEU A 44 -6.23 -17.52 -0.53
C LEU A 44 -6.95 -17.10 0.77
N ASP A 45 -7.66 -18.04 1.42
CA ASP A 45 -8.32 -17.80 2.70
C ASP A 45 -7.32 -17.54 3.84
N THR A 46 -6.22 -18.30 3.91
CA THR A 46 -5.19 -18.08 4.93
C THR A 46 -4.56 -16.70 4.78
N ALA A 47 -4.25 -16.29 3.55
CA ALA A 47 -3.70 -14.97 3.29
C ALA A 47 -4.71 -13.85 3.57
N ARG A 48 -6.00 -14.06 3.28
CA ARG A 48 -7.07 -13.15 3.69
C ARG A 48 -7.03 -12.95 5.21
N GLN A 49 -7.02 -14.04 5.99
CA GLN A 49 -7.01 -13.94 7.45
C GLN A 49 -5.77 -13.20 7.98
N LYS A 50 -4.59 -13.46 7.42
CA LYS A 50 -3.38 -12.70 7.76
C LYS A 50 -3.53 -11.21 7.45
N ALA A 51 -4.04 -10.86 6.27
CA ALA A 51 -4.27 -9.47 5.91
C ALA A 51 -5.25 -8.77 6.87
N LEU A 52 -6.33 -9.46 7.24
CA LEU A 52 -7.31 -8.95 8.22
C LEU A 52 -6.65 -8.74 9.61
N GLN A 53 -5.82 -9.68 10.06
CA GLN A 53 -5.06 -9.56 11.32
C GLN A 53 -4.09 -8.37 11.30
N ASP A 54 -3.50 -8.09 10.14
CA ASP A 54 -2.65 -6.92 9.92
C ASP A 54 -3.46 -5.62 9.69
N GLY A 55 -4.79 -5.67 9.82
CA GLY A 55 -5.67 -4.49 9.78
C GLY A 55 -6.03 -4.03 8.36
N PHE A 56 -5.85 -4.88 7.35
CA PHE A 56 -6.44 -4.65 6.02
C PHE A 56 -7.93 -5.03 6.04
N SER A 57 -8.69 -4.45 5.12
CA SER A 57 -10.05 -4.85 4.77
C SER A 57 -10.02 -5.43 3.36
N CYS A 58 -10.66 -6.58 3.13
CA CYS A 58 -10.62 -7.28 1.86
C CYS A 58 -11.95 -7.22 1.11
N ASP A 59 -11.87 -7.00 -0.20
CA ASP A 59 -13.02 -7.08 -1.09
C ASP A 59 -13.42 -8.53 -1.40
N ALA A 60 -14.52 -8.71 -2.13
CA ALA A 60 -14.87 -10.00 -2.69
C ALA A 60 -13.80 -10.46 -3.70
N PRO A 61 -13.38 -11.75 -3.66
CA PRO A 61 -12.42 -12.27 -4.62
C PRO A 61 -13.02 -12.28 -6.04
N LYS A 62 -12.20 -11.96 -7.03
CA LYS A 62 -12.53 -12.01 -8.44
C LYS A 62 -11.89 -13.25 -9.05
N SER A 63 -12.69 -14.17 -9.61
CA SER A 63 -12.20 -15.43 -10.16
C SER A 63 -12.08 -15.40 -11.69
N ASN A 64 -11.28 -16.33 -12.24
CA ASN A 64 -11.09 -16.53 -13.69
C ASN A 64 -10.56 -15.31 -14.47
N ILE A 65 -9.89 -14.41 -13.77
CA ILE A 65 -9.24 -13.24 -14.38
C ILE A 65 -7.85 -13.62 -14.90
N SER A 66 -7.52 -13.09 -16.07
CA SER A 66 -6.21 -13.28 -16.67
C SER A 66 -5.24 -12.27 -16.06
N VAL A 67 -4.23 -12.75 -15.35
CA VAL A 67 -3.18 -11.92 -14.76
C VAL A 67 -1.87 -12.23 -15.47
N GLN A 68 -1.17 -11.20 -15.92
CA GLN A 68 0.14 -11.32 -16.58
C GLN A 68 1.24 -10.93 -15.59
N ILE A 69 2.14 -11.86 -15.30
CA ILE A 69 3.31 -11.65 -14.42
C ILE A 69 4.52 -12.24 -15.11
N ASP A 70 5.60 -11.47 -15.21
CA ASP A 70 6.86 -11.87 -15.87
C ASP A 70 6.66 -12.44 -17.30
N GLY A 71 5.72 -11.85 -18.04
CA GLY A 71 5.39 -12.28 -19.41
C GLY A 71 4.46 -13.50 -19.51
N ILE A 72 4.12 -14.15 -18.39
CA ILE A 72 3.24 -15.33 -18.35
C ILE A 72 1.83 -14.90 -17.97
N VAL A 73 0.84 -15.27 -18.79
CA VAL A 73 -0.58 -15.05 -18.50
C VAL A 73 -1.17 -16.28 -17.82
N ARG A 74 -1.82 -16.10 -16.67
CA ARG A 74 -2.47 -17.17 -15.91
C ARG A 74 -3.90 -16.82 -15.52
N LYS A 75 -4.78 -17.82 -15.56
CA LYS A 75 -6.12 -17.71 -14.97
C LYS A 75 -6.01 -17.78 -13.46
N SER A 76 -6.49 -16.74 -12.81
CA SER A 76 -6.25 -16.51 -11.38
C SER A 76 -7.54 -16.14 -10.66
N THR A 77 -7.55 -16.42 -9.36
CA THR A 77 -8.43 -15.74 -8.42
C THR A 77 -7.64 -14.64 -7.74
N THR A 78 -8.11 -13.40 -7.86
CA THR A 78 -7.47 -12.23 -7.25
C THR A 78 -8.28 -11.73 -6.07
N LEU A 79 -7.61 -11.48 -4.96
CA LEU A 79 -8.17 -10.84 -3.77
C LEU A 79 -7.42 -9.54 -3.51
N GLU A 80 -8.15 -8.42 -3.50
CA GLU A 80 -7.60 -7.12 -3.14
C GLU A 80 -7.98 -6.81 -1.68
N CYS A 81 -6.98 -6.41 -0.89
CA CYS A 81 -7.20 -5.93 0.47
C CYS A 81 -6.56 -4.56 0.64
N GLY A 82 -7.35 -3.59 1.09
CA GLY A 82 -6.94 -2.21 1.32
C GLY A 82 -6.81 -1.89 2.81
N LYS A 83 -5.85 -1.03 3.14
CA LYS A 83 -5.66 -0.46 4.47
C LYS A 83 -5.48 1.05 4.34
N LYS A 84 -6.15 1.80 5.20
CA LYS A 84 -5.95 3.25 5.29
C LYS A 84 -4.72 3.51 6.15
N SER A 85 -3.83 4.35 5.67
CA SER A 85 -2.61 4.72 6.38
C SER A 85 -2.95 5.67 7.55
N PRO A 86 -2.16 5.66 8.63
CA PRO A 86 -2.52 6.31 9.90
C PRO A 86 -2.37 7.83 9.89
N GLU A 87 -1.99 8.44 8.76
CA GLU A 87 -1.83 9.88 8.67
C GLU A 87 -3.16 10.62 8.85
N VAL A 88 -3.18 11.55 9.79
CA VAL A 88 -4.37 12.34 10.10
C VAL A 88 -4.69 13.33 8.97
N PHE A 89 -3.66 13.92 8.37
CA PHE A 89 -3.81 15.05 7.44
C PHE A 89 -3.89 14.65 5.97
N CYS A 90 -3.32 13.50 5.60
CA CYS A 90 -3.38 12.98 4.23
C CYS A 90 -3.29 11.46 4.20
N PRO A 91 -4.36 10.76 4.60
CA PRO A 91 -4.35 9.32 4.67
C PRO A 91 -4.26 8.71 3.27
N GLN A 92 -3.26 7.86 3.07
CA GLN A 92 -3.10 7.10 1.83
C GLN A 92 -3.83 5.77 1.94
N TYR A 93 -4.51 5.37 0.87
CA TYR A 93 -5.02 4.00 0.77
C TYR A 93 -3.96 3.12 0.15
N ARG A 94 -3.66 2.00 0.79
CA ARG A 94 -2.62 1.07 0.35
C ARG A 94 -3.17 -0.33 0.27
N TYR A 95 -2.80 -1.02 -0.79
CA TYR A 95 -3.41 -2.28 -1.19
C TYR A 95 -2.37 -3.38 -1.29
N VAL A 96 -2.76 -4.55 -0.83
CA VAL A 96 -2.13 -5.83 -1.16
C VAL A 96 -3.07 -6.60 -2.08
N ILE A 97 -2.50 -7.23 -3.12
CA ILE A 97 -3.25 -7.96 -4.13
C ILE A 97 -2.73 -9.40 -4.14
N PHE A 98 -3.52 -10.34 -3.67
CA PHE A 98 -3.17 -11.76 -3.72
C PHE A 98 -3.65 -12.37 -5.03
N ASN A 99 -2.73 -12.95 -5.80
CA ASN A 99 -3.06 -13.70 -7.01
C ASN A 99 -2.84 -15.19 -6.73
N ALA A 100 -3.95 -15.92 -6.71
CA ALA A 100 -3.97 -17.36 -6.52
C ALA A 100 -4.28 -18.08 -7.84
N ASP A 101 -3.74 -19.29 -7.99
CA ASP A 101 -4.12 -20.19 -9.08
C ASP A 101 -5.61 -20.53 -8.97
N ALA A 102 -6.34 -20.44 -10.08
CA ALA A 102 -7.80 -20.55 -10.07
C ALA A 102 -8.30 -21.93 -9.59
N ASN A 103 -7.49 -22.99 -9.76
CA ASN A 103 -7.88 -24.35 -9.40
C ASN A 103 -7.51 -24.68 -7.95
N SER A 104 -6.23 -24.47 -7.60
CA SER A 104 -5.69 -24.83 -6.29
C SER A 104 -5.94 -23.78 -5.21
N GLN A 105 -6.32 -22.56 -5.59
CA GLN A 105 -6.46 -21.40 -4.69
C GLN A 105 -5.20 -21.10 -3.87
N ILE A 106 -4.03 -21.54 -4.36
CA ILE A 106 -2.72 -21.26 -3.78
C ILE A 106 -2.13 -20.00 -4.41
N ILE A 107 -1.64 -19.10 -3.57
CA ILE A 107 -1.04 -17.83 -4.00
C ILE A 107 0.31 -18.09 -4.66
N TYR A 108 0.43 -17.65 -5.91
CA TYR A 108 1.70 -17.71 -6.64
C TYR A 108 2.36 -16.34 -6.77
N ALA A 109 1.61 -15.25 -6.55
CA ALA A 109 2.15 -13.90 -6.62
C ALA A 109 1.38 -12.91 -5.75
N VAL A 110 2.10 -11.89 -5.26
CA VAL A 110 1.54 -10.81 -4.44
C VAL A 110 1.89 -9.47 -5.09
N GLY A 111 0.87 -8.69 -5.41
CA GLY A 111 0.97 -7.32 -5.87
C GLY A 111 0.80 -6.30 -4.74
N LYS A 112 1.22 -5.07 -5.01
CA LYS A 112 1.07 -3.93 -4.09
C LYS A 112 0.80 -2.66 -4.86
N ARG A 113 -0.02 -1.78 -4.29
CA ARG A 113 -0.35 -0.48 -4.85
C ARG A 113 -0.59 0.52 -3.73
N ILE A 114 -0.09 1.74 -3.87
CA ILE A 114 -0.50 2.88 -3.04
C ILE A 114 -1.37 3.77 -3.91
N ASP A 115 -2.52 4.18 -3.38
CA ASP A 115 -3.40 5.18 -3.96
C ASP A 115 -3.13 6.54 -3.29
N PRO A 116 -2.41 7.45 -3.97
CA PRO A 116 -2.14 8.77 -3.44
C PRO A 116 -3.41 9.61 -3.56
N HIS A 117 -4.23 9.65 -2.51
CA HIS A 117 -5.19 10.76 -2.39
C HIS A 117 -4.38 12.06 -2.32
N ARG A 118 -4.72 13.01 -3.21
CA ARG A 118 -4.00 14.26 -3.37
C ARG A 118 -4.02 15.04 -2.06
N CYS A 119 -2.86 15.21 -1.44
CA CYS A 119 -2.69 16.24 -0.40
C CYS A 119 -2.62 17.59 -1.14
N PHE A 120 -3.47 18.55 -0.76
CA PHE A 120 -3.44 19.93 -1.26
C PHE A 120 -2.31 20.74 -0.63
#